data_AF-A0A068THA2-F1
#
_entry.id   AF-A0A068THA2-F1
#
_cell.length_a   1.000
_cell.length_b   1.000
_cell.length_c   1.000
_cell.angle_alpha   90.00
_cell.angle_beta   90.00
_cell.angle_gamma   90.00
#
_symmetry.space_group_name_H-M   'P 1'
#
loop_
_entity.id
_entity.type
_entity.pdbx_description
1 polymer ?
#
loop_
_entity_poly.entity_id
_entity_poly.type
_entity_poly.pdbx_seq_one_letter_code
_entity_poly.pdbx_strand_id
1 'polypeptide(L)'
;MPYKFMFAGLILAIGCTTAVAAMAKSDKEFLSDAIKTDNSEIRLGDLATKKGGSDGVRSFAQTLIDDHRRAKDDATALATDLDVKITGIVTTEAQNEIEKLQSLSGPEFDKEFVNYIVSTHEKDISEFKEKAGEGGRPVPELAKKMLPTLQQHLQLARSLSGQ
;
A
#
# COMPACT_ATOMS: atom_id res chain seq x y z
N MET A 1 8.19 -47.40 58.88
CA MET A 1 7.77 -46.26 59.72
C MET A 1 8.68 -45.07 59.40
N PRO A 2 8.17 -43.84 59.16
CA PRO A 2 7.78 -43.43 57.81
C PRO A 2 8.46 -42.15 57.25
N TYR A 3 8.60 -42.18 55.91
CA TYR A 3 8.34 -41.15 54.88
C TYR A 3 8.81 -39.69 55.01
N LYS A 4 9.84 -39.43 54.19
CA LYS A 4 10.22 -38.25 53.39
C LYS A 4 9.20 -37.10 53.21
N PHE A 5 9.75 -35.91 53.38
CA PHE A 5 9.25 -34.57 53.05
C PHE A 5 8.53 -34.47 51.69
N MET A 6 7.32 -33.89 51.71
CA MET A 6 6.60 -33.42 50.52
C MET A 6 7.12 -32.02 50.11
N PHE A 7 7.55 -31.88 48.86
CA PHE A 7 7.75 -30.58 48.22
C PHE A 7 6.47 -30.17 47.49
N ALA A 8 6.02 -28.95 47.77
CA ALA A 8 5.05 -28.21 46.97
C ALA A 8 5.71 -27.77 45.65
N GLY A 9 5.02 -28.01 44.53
CA GLY A 9 5.43 -27.55 43.20
C GLY A 9 4.21 -27.13 42.40
N LEU A 10 3.88 -25.84 42.50
CA LEU A 10 2.89 -25.15 41.68
C LEU A 10 3.35 -25.16 40.22
N ILE A 11 2.73 -25.97 39.37
CA ILE A 11 2.93 -25.90 37.92
C ILE A 11 2.01 -24.81 37.38
N LEU A 12 2.58 -23.63 37.15
CA LEU A 12 1.96 -22.55 36.39
C LEU A 12 1.92 -22.96 34.91
N ALA A 13 0.75 -23.32 34.42
CA ALA A 13 0.53 -23.56 32.99
C ALA A 13 0.65 -22.22 32.23
N ILE A 14 1.78 -22.02 31.54
CA ILE A 14 1.94 -20.92 30.59
C ILE A 14 1.17 -21.33 29.32
N GLY A 15 -0.07 -20.86 29.22
CA GLY A 15 -0.82 -20.86 27.98
C GLY A 15 -0.13 -19.91 27.00
N CYS A 16 0.65 -20.46 26.06
CA CYS A 16 1.09 -19.73 24.90
C CYS A 16 -0.12 -19.56 23.99
N THR A 17 -0.89 -18.49 24.17
CA THR A 17 -1.85 -18.04 23.17
C THR A 17 -1.05 -17.51 22.00
N THR A 18 -0.82 -18.35 21.00
CA THR A 18 -0.44 -17.89 19.66
C THR A 18 -1.60 -17.04 19.16
N ALA A 19 -1.49 -15.72 19.28
CA ALA A 19 -2.32 -14.82 18.53
C ALA A 19 -2.14 -15.19 17.06
N VAL A 20 -3.24 -15.57 16.40
CA VAL A 20 -3.27 -15.70 14.95
C VAL A 20 -3.12 -14.28 14.42
N ALA A 21 -1.87 -13.84 14.24
CA ALA A 21 -1.59 -12.70 13.39
C ALA A 21 -2.25 -13.02 12.04
N ALA A 22 -3.03 -12.07 11.51
CA ALA A 22 -3.29 -12.07 10.08
C ALA A 22 -1.93 -12.30 9.39
N MET A 23 -1.86 -13.24 8.45
CA MET A 23 -0.58 -13.62 7.83
C MET A 23 -0.08 -12.41 7.03
N ALA A 24 0.74 -11.59 7.69
CA ALA A 24 1.34 -10.41 7.11
C ALA A 24 2.16 -10.81 5.87
N LYS A 25 2.14 -9.97 4.83
CA LYS A 25 2.83 -10.27 3.58
C LYS A 25 4.33 -10.43 3.82
N SER A 26 4.94 -11.43 3.19
CA SER A 26 6.39 -11.52 3.19
C SER A 26 7.02 -10.27 2.55
N ASP A 27 8.27 -9.96 2.89
CA ASP A 27 9.03 -8.85 2.30
C ASP A 27 9.00 -8.86 0.77
N LYS A 28 9.14 -10.05 0.18
CA LYS A 28 9.14 -10.23 -1.27
C LYS A 28 7.77 -9.98 -1.91
N GLU A 29 6.71 -10.47 -1.28
CA GLU A 29 5.34 -10.24 -1.76
C GLU A 29 4.96 -8.76 -1.63
N PHE A 30 5.29 -8.13 -0.50
CA PHE A 30 5.07 -6.71 -0.29
C PHE A 30 5.75 -5.86 -1.37
N LEU A 31 7.03 -6.10 -1.66
CA LEU A 31 7.75 -5.36 -2.70
C LEU A 31 7.17 -5.61 -4.10
N SER A 32 6.84 -6.86 -4.42
CA SER A 32 6.20 -7.20 -5.69
C SER A 32 4.87 -6.45 -5.87
N ASP A 33 4.05 -6.38 -4.81
CA ASP A 33 2.77 -5.71 -4.86
C ASP A 33 2.92 -4.19 -4.90
N ALA A 34 3.80 -3.61 -4.08
CA ALA A 34 4.10 -2.18 -4.07
C ALA A 34 4.55 -1.70 -5.46
N ILE A 35 5.43 -2.43 -6.15
CA ILE A 35 5.88 -2.09 -7.50
C ILE A 35 4.73 -2.13 -8.52
N LYS A 36 3.81 -3.09 -8.40
CA LYS A 36 2.62 -3.15 -9.28
C LYS A 36 1.66 -1.99 -8.99
N THR A 37 1.46 -1.65 -7.72
CA THR A 37 0.64 -0.50 -7.32
C THR A 37 1.24 0.80 -7.83
N ASP A 38 2.56 1.00 -7.71
CA ASP A 38 3.20 2.19 -8.28
C ASP A 38 3.05 2.26 -9.81
N ASN A 39 3.18 1.13 -10.52
CA ASN A 39 2.90 1.08 -11.96
C ASN A 39 1.44 1.47 -12.27
N SER A 40 0.49 1.01 -11.45
CA SER A 40 -0.94 1.32 -11.59
C SER A 40 -1.18 2.83 -11.43
N GLU A 41 -0.67 3.43 -10.35
CA GLU A 41 -0.86 4.85 -10.01
C GLU A 41 -0.21 5.77 -11.04
N ILE A 42 0.98 5.42 -11.54
CA ILE A 42 1.61 6.16 -12.64
C ILE A 42 0.74 6.13 -13.89
N ARG A 43 0.17 4.98 -14.25
CA ARG A 43 -0.66 4.84 -15.46
C ARG A 43 -2.03 5.51 -15.32
N LEU A 44 -2.63 5.46 -14.13
CA LEU A 44 -3.86 6.19 -13.80
C LEU A 44 -3.63 7.70 -13.83
N GLY A 45 -2.52 8.16 -13.25
CA GLY A 45 -2.09 9.56 -13.33
C GLY A 45 -1.87 10.03 -14.76
N ASP A 46 -1.19 9.23 -15.60
CA ASP A 46 -0.99 9.54 -17.03
C ASP A 46 -2.32 9.65 -17.81
N LEU A 47 -3.37 8.92 -17.39
CA LEU A 47 -4.70 9.05 -17.95
C LEU A 47 -5.39 10.32 -17.45
N ALA A 48 -5.34 10.59 -16.15
CA ALA A 48 -6.01 11.72 -15.51
C ALA A 48 -5.39 13.08 -15.87
N THR A 49 -4.08 13.16 -16.12
CA THR A 49 -3.45 14.38 -16.67
C THR A 49 -4.02 14.75 -18.06
N LYS A 50 -4.45 13.75 -18.85
CA LYS A 50 -4.99 13.94 -20.20
C LYS A 50 -6.51 14.11 -20.24
N LYS A 51 -7.22 13.39 -19.37
CA LYS A 51 -8.70 13.27 -19.40
C LYS A 51 -9.42 13.93 -18.22
N GLY A 52 -8.71 14.32 -17.17
CA GLY A 52 -9.30 15.02 -16.03
C GLY A 52 -10.06 16.26 -16.50
N GLY A 53 -11.28 16.44 -16.00
CA GLY A 53 -12.15 17.57 -16.30
C GLY A 53 -11.68 18.86 -15.65
N SER A 54 -11.23 18.78 -14.40
CA SER A 54 -10.76 19.91 -13.58
C SER A 54 -9.24 20.07 -13.56
N ASP A 55 -8.78 21.31 -13.35
CA ASP A 55 -7.35 21.59 -13.10
C ASP A 55 -6.85 20.90 -11.82
N GLY A 56 -7.73 20.75 -10.82
CA GLY A 56 -7.43 20.06 -9.56
C GLY A 56 -7.07 18.59 -9.80
N VAL A 57 -7.90 17.85 -10.55
CA VAL A 57 -7.61 16.45 -10.88
C VAL A 57 -6.37 16.29 -11.74
N ARG A 58 -6.18 17.15 -12.76
CA ARG A 58 -4.96 17.10 -13.60
C ARG A 58 -3.69 17.36 -12.80
N SER A 59 -3.72 18.34 -11.90
CA SER A 59 -2.58 18.69 -11.05
C SER A 59 -2.27 17.59 -10.04
N PHE A 60 -3.31 17.04 -9.41
CA PHE A 60 -3.14 15.93 -8.47
C PHE A 60 -2.63 14.65 -9.16
N ALA A 61 -3.10 14.37 -10.37
CA ALA A 61 -2.60 13.27 -11.18
C ALA A 61 -1.10 13.40 -11.48
N GLN A 62 -0.60 14.61 -11.73
CA GLN A 62 0.84 14.85 -11.91
C GLN A 62 1.62 14.57 -10.61
N THR A 63 1.10 14.99 -9.45
CA THR A 63 1.70 14.66 -8.15
C THR A 63 1.81 13.15 -7.96
N LEU A 64 0.75 12.39 -8.26
CA LEU A 64 0.77 10.92 -8.16
C LEU A 64 1.87 10.32 -9.05
N ILE A 65 1.97 10.75 -10.31
CA ILE A 65 3.02 10.26 -11.22
C ILE A 65 4.41 10.48 -10.63
N ASP A 66 4.70 11.70 -10.17
CA ASP A 66 6.04 12.06 -9.73
C ASP A 66 6.43 11.33 -8.44
N ASP A 67 5.49 11.21 -7.51
CA ASP A 67 5.73 10.60 -6.21
C ASP A 67 5.81 9.07 -6.32
N HIS A 68 4.92 8.44 -7.08
CA HIS A 68 4.94 6.99 -7.29
C HIS A 68 6.12 6.54 -8.17
N ARG A 69 6.65 7.38 -9.07
CA ARG A 69 7.93 7.08 -9.76
C ARG A 69 9.09 6.96 -8.77
N ARG A 70 9.21 7.92 -7.85
CA ARG A 70 10.27 7.88 -6.82
C ARG A 70 10.09 6.70 -5.88
N ALA A 71 8.85 6.42 -5.47
CA ALA A 71 8.54 5.26 -4.63
C ALA A 71 8.91 3.94 -5.33
N LYS A 72 8.56 3.81 -6.61
CA LYS A 72 8.90 2.65 -7.43
C LYS A 72 10.40 2.44 -7.55
N ASP A 73 11.17 3.50 -7.76
CA ASP A 73 12.62 3.41 -7.88
C ASP A 73 13.24 2.88 -6.57
N ASP A 74 12.81 3.41 -5.42
CA ASP A 74 13.24 2.93 -4.10
C ASP A 74 12.84 1.45 -3.88
N ALA A 75 11.61 1.07 -4.22
CA ALA A 75 11.13 -0.30 -4.07
C ALA A 75 11.84 -1.29 -5.03
N THR A 76 12.14 -0.85 -6.25
CA THR A 76 12.84 -1.64 -7.27
C THR A 76 14.29 -1.89 -6.90
N ALA A 77 14.98 -0.89 -6.33
CA ALA A 77 16.32 -1.06 -5.80
C ALA A 77 16.34 -2.19 -4.74
N LEU A 78 15.39 -2.14 -3.81
CA LEU A 78 15.34 -3.13 -2.74
C LEU A 78 14.85 -4.51 -3.21
N ALA A 79 13.93 -4.55 -4.17
CA ALA A 79 13.53 -5.77 -4.84
C ALA A 79 14.71 -6.47 -5.52
N THR A 80 15.63 -5.71 -6.13
CA THR A 80 16.85 -6.26 -6.74
C THR A 80 17.74 -6.93 -5.70
N ASP A 81 17.99 -6.24 -4.58
CA ASP A 81 18.84 -6.75 -3.49
C ASP A 81 18.26 -8.04 -2.86
N LEU A 82 16.93 -8.17 -2.86
CA LEU A 82 16.22 -9.31 -2.27
C LEU A 82 15.82 -10.38 -3.30
N ASP A 83 16.31 -10.31 -4.54
CA ASP A 83 16.00 -11.24 -5.62
C ASP A 83 14.47 -11.42 -5.79
N VAL A 84 13.78 -10.29 -5.92
CA VAL A 84 12.36 -10.19 -6.25
C VAL A 84 12.23 -9.83 -7.71
N LYS A 85 11.40 -10.58 -8.44
CA LYS A 85 11.16 -10.30 -9.87
C LYS A 85 10.46 -8.96 -10.05
N ILE A 86 11.14 -8.02 -10.70
CA ILE A 86 10.59 -6.72 -11.08
C ILE A 86 9.66 -6.89 -12.29
N THR A 87 8.53 -6.20 -12.26
CA THR A 87 7.52 -6.25 -13.32
C THR A 87 7.08 -4.84 -13.74
N GLY A 88 6.75 -4.69 -15.02
CA GLY A 88 6.14 -3.47 -15.57
C GLY A 88 4.62 -3.51 -15.66
N ILE A 89 3.99 -4.58 -15.14
CA ILE A 89 2.54 -4.74 -15.18
C ILE A 89 1.86 -3.93 -14.06
N VAL A 90 0.63 -3.51 -14.32
CA VAL A 90 -0.30 -2.95 -13.33
C VAL A 90 -1.07 -4.08 -12.62
N THR A 91 -1.77 -3.75 -11.55
CA THR A 91 -2.72 -4.68 -10.91
C THR A 91 -3.94 -4.92 -11.81
N THR A 92 -4.60 -6.07 -11.67
CA THR A 92 -5.85 -6.35 -12.40
C THR A 92 -6.95 -5.33 -12.06
N GLU A 93 -7.03 -4.94 -10.79
CA GLU A 93 -7.95 -3.91 -10.31
C GLU A 93 -7.74 -2.58 -11.04
N ALA A 94 -6.49 -2.11 -11.13
CA ALA A 94 -6.17 -0.88 -11.85
C ALA A 94 -6.37 -1.00 -13.36
N GLN A 95 -6.11 -2.17 -13.96
CA GLN A 95 -6.39 -2.39 -15.38
C GLN A 95 -7.87 -2.19 -15.70
N ASN A 96 -8.76 -2.76 -14.88
CA ASN A 96 -10.21 -2.59 -15.02
C ASN A 96 -10.62 -1.13 -14.80
N GLU A 97 -10.02 -0.45 -13.83
CA GLU A 97 -10.32 0.96 -13.55
C GLU A 97 -9.89 1.87 -14.72
N ILE A 98 -8.72 1.62 -15.30
CA ILE A 98 -8.24 2.35 -16.48
C ILE A 98 -9.24 2.20 -17.64
N GLU A 99 -9.75 1.00 -17.88
CA GLU A 99 -10.74 0.74 -18.93
C GLU A 99 -12.06 1.48 -18.67
N LYS A 100 -12.51 1.49 -17.41
CA LYS A 100 -13.69 2.26 -16.99
C LYS A 100 -13.49 3.75 -17.22
N LEU A 101 -12.42 4.33 -16.70
CA LEU A 101 -12.08 5.76 -16.83
C LEU A 101 -11.91 6.20 -18.28
N GLN A 102 -11.45 5.32 -19.18
CA GLN A 102 -11.37 5.63 -20.61
C GLN A 102 -12.73 5.97 -21.24
N SER A 103 -13.82 5.38 -20.73
CA SER A 103 -15.18 5.65 -21.20
C SER A 103 -15.81 6.91 -20.60
N LEU A 104 -15.22 7.47 -19.54
CA LEU A 104 -15.71 8.65 -18.85
C LEU A 104 -15.04 9.93 -19.34
N SER A 105 -15.63 11.07 -19.01
CA SER A 105 -15.11 12.40 -19.30
C SER A 105 -15.65 13.42 -18.30
N GLY A 106 -14.99 14.57 -18.17
CA GLY A 106 -15.52 15.69 -17.39
C GLY A 106 -15.75 15.33 -15.91
N PRO A 107 -16.84 15.81 -15.29
CA PRO A 107 -17.13 15.57 -13.88
C PRO A 107 -17.25 14.08 -13.51
N GLU A 108 -17.79 13.24 -14.41
CA GLU A 108 -17.90 11.80 -14.18
C GLU A 108 -16.54 11.11 -14.11
N PHE A 109 -15.58 11.54 -14.96
CA PHE A 109 -14.21 11.06 -14.89
C PHE A 109 -13.55 11.45 -13.56
N ASP A 110 -13.66 12.73 -13.21
CA ASP A 110 -13.02 13.29 -12.01
C ASP A 110 -13.52 12.59 -10.75
N LYS A 111 -14.84 12.41 -10.65
CA LYS A 111 -15.47 11.71 -9.52
C LYS A 111 -15.00 10.27 -9.41
N GLU A 112 -14.98 9.53 -10.51
CA GLU A 112 -14.56 8.13 -10.50
C GLU A 112 -13.07 8.00 -10.12
N PHE A 113 -12.20 8.78 -10.77
CA PHE A 113 -10.78 8.80 -10.49
C PHE A 113 -10.50 9.09 -9.01
N VAL A 114 -11.10 10.16 -8.47
CA VAL A 114 -10.90 10.54 -7.07
C VAL A 114 -11.40 9.45 -6.11
N ASN A 115 -12.56 8.84 -6.37
CA ASN A 115 -13.08 7.76 -5.52
C ASN A 115 -12.15 6.55 -5.51
N TYR A 116 -11.62 6.17 -6.67
CA TYR A 116 -10.67 5.07 -6.79
C TYR A 116 -9.40 5.34 -5.99
N ILE A 117 -8.80 6.52 -6.14
CA ILE A 117 -7.59 6.93 -5.41
C ILE A 117 -7.85 6.97 -3.89
N VAL A 118 -8.99 7.48 -3.43
CA VAL A 118 -9.33 7.46 -2.01
C VAL A 118 -9.38 6.02 -1.46
N SER A 119 -10.10 5.14 -2.17
CA SER A 119 -10.28 3.74 -1.73
C SER A 119 -8.95 2.98 -1.71
N THR A 120 -8.12 3.15 -2.74
CA THR A 120 -6.83 2.45 -2.85
C THR A 120 -5.81 2.98 -1.85
N HIS A 121 -5.69 4.30 -1.66
CA HIS A 121 -4.78 4.85 -0.64
C HIS A 121 -5.19 4.50 0.79
N GLU A 122 -6.49 4.35 1.09
CA GLU A 122 -6.92 3.84 2.40
C GLU A 122 -6.41 2.42 2.67
N LYS A 123 -6.54 1.54 1.65
CA LYS A 123 -6.05 0.15 1.71
C LYS A 123 -4.53 0.13 1.81
N ASP A 124 -3.83 0.88 0.96
CA ASP A 124 -2.36 0.92 0.93
C ASP A 124 -1.81 1.46 2.25
N ILE A 125 -2.40 2.50 2.83
CA ILE A 125 -1.99 3.00 4.16
C ILE A 125 -2.14 1.90 5.23
N SER A 126 -3.17 1.07 5.15
CA SER A 126 -3.33 -0.06 6.07
C SER A 126 -2.22 -1.10 5.88
N GLU A 127 -1.98 -1.55 4.64
CA GLU A 127 -0.93 -2.52 4.32
C GLU A 127 0.47 -2.01 4.69
N PHE A 128 0.75 -0.73 4.44
CA PHE A 128 2.03 -0.10 4.76
C PHE A 128 2.22 0.09 6.26
N LYS A 129 1.15 0.37 7.03
CA LYS A 129 1.21 0.43 8.49
C LYS A 129 1.49 -0.94 9.10
N GLU A 130 0.84 -1.98 8.59
CA GLU A 130 1.10 -3.37 8.99
C GLU A 130 2.56 -3.72 8.72
N LYS A 131 3.03 -3.48 7.49
CA LYS A 131 4.42 -3.79 7.12
C LYS A 131 5.45 -3.02 7.92
N ALA A 132 5.21 -1.72 8.17
CA ALA A 132 6.07 -0.90 9.01
C ALA A 132 6.09 -1.37 10.48
N GLY A 133 5.01 -2.03 10.94
CA GLY A 133 4.86 -2.55 12.29
C GLY A 133 5.57 -3.88 12.55
N GLU A 134 5.90 -4.64 11.51
CA GLU A 134 6.62 -5.94 11.65
C GLU A 134 8.02 -5.79 12.25
N GLY A 135 8.63 -4.60 12.14
CA GLY A 135 10.00 -4.36 12.57
C GLY A 135 11.03 -5.08 11.71
N GLY A 136 12.32 -4.75 11.88
CA GLY A 136 13.38 -5.26 11.01
C GLY A 136 13.68 -4.34 9.82
N ARG A 137 14.61 -4.78 8.97
CA ARG A 137 15.10 -4.01 7.82
C ARG A 137 15.42 -4.97 6.68
N PRO A 138 15.32 -4.53 5.41
CA PRO A 138 15.06 -3.14 4.99
C PRO A 138 13.61 -2.81 4.61
N VAL A 139 12.74 -3.79 4.35
CA VAL A 139 11.38 -3.53 3.79
C VAL A 139 10.45 -2.76 4.75
N PRO A 140 10.38 -3.08 6.05
CA PRO A 140 9.56 -2.31 6.99
C PRO A 140 9.93 -0.82 7.07
N GLU A 141 11.21 -0.47 6.93
CA GLU A 141 11.66 0.94 6.91
C GLU A 141 11.26 1.64 5.61
N LEU A 142 11.28 0.93 4.48
CA LEU A 142 10.76 1.46 3.22
C LEU A 142 9.26 1.77 3.33
N ALA A 143 8.47 0.83 3.88
CA ALA A 143 7.05 1.04 4.11
C ALA A 143 6.80 2.26 5.02
N LYS A 144 7.57 2.37 6.11
CA LYS A 144 7.50 3.52 7.02
C LYS A 144 7.84 4.85 6.33
N LYS A 145 8.84 4.87 5.45
CA LYS A 145 9.27 6.05 4.69
C LYS A 145 8.17 6.54 3.74
N MET A 146 7.38 5.64 3.16
CA MET A 146 6.34 5.98 2.17
C MET A 146 5.00 6.42 2.79
N LEU A 147 4.73 6.05 4.06
CA LEU A 147 3.47 6.36 4.74
C LEU A 147 3.06 7.84 4.72
N PRO A 148 3.96 8.83 4.96
CA PRO A 148 3.57 10.24 4.93
C PRO A 148 3.06 10.69 3.56
N THR A 149 3.68 10.22 2.47
CA THR A 149 3.25 10.54 1.11
C THR A 149 1.89 9.94 0.80
N LEU A 150 1.66 8.67 1.15
CA LEU A 150 0.34 8.04 0.98
C LEU A 150 -0.77 8.79 1.74
N GLN A 151 -0.48 9.24 2.96
CA GLN A 151 -1.42 10.03 3.76
C GLN A 151 -1.70 11.39 3.15
N GLN A 152 -0.69 12.05 2.59
CA GLN A 152 -0.84 13.30 1.87
C GLN A 152 -1.70 13.12 0.61
N HIS A 153 -1.45 12.06 -0.17
CA HIS A 153 -2.26 11.73 -1.36
C HIS A 153 -3.73 11.52 -0.99
N LEU A 154 -4.02 10.76 0.07
CA LEU A 154 -5.39 10.55 0.55
C LEU A 154 -6.07 11.86 0.96
N GLN A 155 -5.35 12.76 1.64
CA GLN A 155 -5.90 14.07 2.01
C GLN A 155 -6.21 14.93 0.79
N LEU A 156 -5.29 14.98 -0.19
CA LEU A 156 -5.48 15.70 -1.43
C LEU A 156 -6.66 15.14 -2.23
N ALA A 157 -6.74 13.82 -2.40
CA ALA A 157 -7.86 13.16 -3.10
C ALA A 157 -9.20 13.50 -2.44
N ARG A 158 -9.30 13.41 -1.12
CA ARG A 158 -10.53 13.78 -0.38
C ARG A 158 -10.91 15.26 -0.53
N SER A 159 -9.93 16.15 -0.68
CA SER A 159 -10.19 17.58 -0.95
C SER A 159 -10.77 17.84 -2.35
N LEU A 160 -10.60 16.89 -3.27
CA LEU A 160 -11.20 16.92 -4.61
C LEU A 160 -12.59 16.25 -4.64
N SER A 161 -12.92 15.35 -3.69
CA SER A 161 -14.19 14.60 -3.66
C SER A 161 -15.45 15.46 -3.42
N GLY A 162 -15.30 16.78 -3.22
CA GLY A 162 -16.39 17.73 -2.99
C GLY A 162 -16.42 18.92 -3.93
N GLN A 163 -15.66 18.88 -5.04
CA GLN A 163 -15.63 19.91 -6.08
C GLN A 163 -16.55 19.55 -7.24
#